data_AF-A0AAD6K5T1-F1
#
_entry.id   AF-A0AAD6K5T1-F1
#
_cell.length_a   1.000
_cell.length_b   1.000
_cell.length_c   1.000
_cell.angle_alpha   90.00
_cell.angle_beta   90.00
_cell.angle_gamma   90.00
#
_symmetry.space_group_name_H-M   'P 1'
#
loop_
_entity.id
_entity.type
_entity.pdbx_description
1 polymer ?
#
loop_
_entity_poly.entity_id
_entity_poly.type
_entity_poly.pdbx_seq_one_letter_code
_entity_poly.pdbx_strand_id
1 'polypeptide(L)'
;MLAIESQGAEISDGFIPLIDMKQLQGSHRSEIVQQIGHACQHYSFFLVKNHGISETNMNNILGTTREFFKLPEPEKMKFCTNDPNKSIKLFMGFKDEIQNLFISREALRFSTYPFEDYVNEWPENPPSLRKDVMEYCTSVKKDGTCTSRGNI
;
A
#
# COMPACT_ATOMS: atom_id res chain seq x y z
N MET A 1 20.14 -20.55 -12.07
CA MET A 1 19.54 -20.15 -13.36
C MET A 1 18.62 -21.28 -13.79
N LEU A 2 17.32 -21.14 -13.56
CA LEU A 2 16.30 -21.99 -14.17
C LEU A 2 15.17 -21.05 -14.61
N ALA A 3 14.98 -21.00 -15.93
CA ALA A 3 13.92 -20.30 -16.60
C ALA A 3 12.59 -20.98 -16.33
N ILE A 4 11.52 -20.19 -16.18
CA ILE A 4 10.14 -20.66 -16.26
C ILE A 4 9.57 -19.98 -17.50
N GLU A 5 9.46 -20.75 -18.58
CA GLU A 5 8.75 -20.37 -19.79
C GLU A 5 7.23 -20.40 -19.54
N SER A 6 6.51 -19.49 -20.21
CA SER A 6 5.08 -19.30 -20.05
C SER A 6 4.25 -20.38 -20.75
N GLN A 7 3.17 -20.80 -20.11
CA GLN A 7 1.93 -21.22 -20.74
C GLN A 7 0.77 -20.97 -19.78
N GLY A 8 -0.33 -20.44 -20.32
CA GLY A 8 -1.72 -20.49 -19.82
C GLY A 8 -1.98 -20.29 -18.34
N ALA A 9 -2.89 -19.36 -18.01
CA ALA A 9 -3.49 -19.32 -16.68
C ALA A 9 -4.24 -20.64 -16.40
N GLU A 10 -3.57 -21.63 -15.83
CA GLU A 10 -4.20 -22.75 -15.15
C GLU A 10 -4.66 -22.25 -13.78
N ILE A 11 -5.95 -21.94 -13.70
CA ILE A 11 -6.63 -21.68 -12.43
C ILE A 11 -6.89 -23.04 -11.78
N SER A 12 -6.05 -23.39 -10.80
CA SER A 12 -6.41 -24.36 -9.78
C SER A 12 -7.16 -23.63 -8.64
N ASP A 13 -8.19 -24.28 -8.13
CA ASP A 13 -8.99 -23.84 -7.00
C ASP A 13 -8.07 -23.61 -5.78
N GLY A 14 -7.70 -22.34 -5.51
CA GLY A 14 -6.80 -21.97 -4.41
C GLY A 14 -5.67 -20.98 -4.72
N PHE A 15 -5.46 -20.54 -5.97
CA PHE A 15 -4.40 -19.57 -6.26
C PHE A 15 -4.93 -18.12 -6.40
N ILE A 16 -4.27 -17.18 -5.70
CA ILE A 16 -4.55 -15.74 -5.83
C ILE A 16 -3.95 -15.25 -7.15
N PRO A 17 -4.71 -14.61 -8.06
CA PRO A 17 -4.18 -14.17 -9.35
C PRO A 17 -2.96 -13.26 -9.17
N LEU A 18 -1.87 -13.53 -9.91
CA LEU A 18 -0.67 -12.70 -9.95
C LEU A 18 -0.54 -12.04 -11.32
N ILE A 19 -0.73 -10.72 -11.36
CA ILE A 19 -0.75 -9.92 -12.59
C ILE A 19 0.62 -9.27 -12.82
N ASP A 20 1.17 -9.43 -14.02
CA ASP A 20 2.42 -8.78 -14.44
C ASP A 20 2.13 -7.41 -15.09
N MET A 21 2.54 -6.34 -14.42
CA MET A 21 2.25 -4.96 -14.86
C MET A 21 3.28 -4.42 -15.87
N LYS A 22 4.31 -5.19 -16.25
CA LYS A 22 5.44 -4.71 -17.08
C LYS A 22 5.01 -4.09 -18.41
N GLN A 23 3.95 -4.63 -19.03
CA GLN A 23 3.45 -4.19 -20.33
C GLN A 23 2.15 -3.35 -20.23
N LEU A 24 1.80 -2.85 -19.05
CA LEU A 24 0.56 -2.08 -18.85
C LEU A 24 0.52 -0.80 -19.70
N GLN A 25 1.70 -0.21 -19.98
CA GLN A 25 1.87 0.95 -20.84
C GLN A 25 2.42 0.58 -22.23
N GLY A 26 2.44 -0.70 -22.57
CA GLY A 26 2.99 -1.24 -23.82
C GLY A 26 1.92 -1.83 -24.73
N SER A 27 2.36 -2.65 -25.69
CA SER A 27 1.48 -3.27 -26.70
C SER A 27 0.47 -4.26 -26.12
N HIS A 28 0.75 -4.88 -24.98
CA HIS A 28 -0.11 -5.88 -24.33
C HIS A 28 -1.04 -5.27 -23.26
N ARG A 29 -1.24 -3.95 -23.28
CA ARG A 29 -2.11 -3.25 -22.32
C ARG A 29 -3.50 -3.88 -22.21
N SER A 30 -4.12 -4.22 -23.34
CA SER A 30 -5.48 -4.78 -23.37
C SER A 30 -5.58 -6.11 -22.60
N GLU A 31 -4.58 -6.99 -22.74
CA GLU A 31 -4.55 -8.28 -22.07
C GLU A 31 -4.40 -8.12 -20.56
N ILE A 32 -3.54 -7.20 -20.11
CA ILE A 32 -3.36 -6.93 -18.68
C ILE A 32 -4.64 -6.32 -18.08
N VAL A 33 -5.29 -5.40 -18.79
CA VAL A 33 -6.58 -4.83 -18.34
C VAL A 33 -7.66 -5.91 -18.25
N GLN A 34 -7.71 -6.86 -19.18
CA GLN A 34 -8.63 -8.00 -19.11
C GLN A 34 -8.33 -8.91 -17.92
N GLN A 35 -7.05 -9.18 -17.62
CA GLN A 35 -6.65 -9.95 -16.43
C GLN A 35 -7.08 -9.25 -15.13
N ILE A 36 -6.89 -7.93 -15.04
CA ILE A 36 -7.35 -7.12 -13.90
C ILE A 36 -8.87 -7.22 -13.77
N GLY A 37 -9.60 -7.02 -14.88
CA GLY A 37 -11.06 -7.12 -14.89
C GLY A 37 -11.56 -8.49 -14.43
N HIS A 38 -10.98 -9.56 -14.95
CA HIS A 38 -11.30 -10.94 -14.54
C HIS A 38 -11.00 -11.18 -13.05
N ALA A 39 -9.85 -10.71 -12.55
CA ALA A 39 -9.50 -10.82 -11.14
C ALA A 39 -10.49 -10.08 -10.23
N CYS A 40 -10.89 -8.86 -10.60
CA CYS A 40 -11.92 -8.09 -9.89
C CYS A 40 -13.29 -8.79 -9.89
N GLN A 41 -13.67 -9.44 -11.00
CA GLN A 41 -14.96 -10.13 -11.13
C GLN A 41 -15.03 -11.44 -10.34
N HIS A 42 -13.92 -12.19 -10.26
CA HIS A 42 -13.94 -13.57 -9.76
C HIS A 42 -13.20 -13.80 -8.43
N TYR A 43 -12.21 -12.96 -8.07
CA TYR A 43 -11.31 -13.23 -6.93
C TYR A 43 -11.35 -12.15 -5.84
N SER A 44 -12.02 -11.01 -6.06
CA SER A 44 -12.07 -9.83 -5.19
C SER A 44 -10.72 -9.14 -4.90
N PHE A 45 -9.59 -9.84 -5.05
CA PHE A 45 -8.24 -9.32 -4.88
C PHE A 45 -7.24 -10.09 -5.77
N PHE A 46 -6.09 -9.48 -6.01
CA PHE A 46 -5.00 -10.04 -6.80
C PHE A 46 -3.66 -9.46 -6.33
N LEU A 47 -2.58 -10.17 -6.65
CA LEU A 47 -1.21 -9.73 -6.47
C LEU A 47 -0.70 -9.07 -7.75
N VAL A 48 0.23 -8.13 -7.61
CA VAL A 48 0.90 -7.48 -8.74
C VAL A 48 2.41 -7.64 -8.65
N LYS A 49 3.06 -7.82 -9.79
CA LYS A 49 4.52 -7.72 -9.94
C LYS A 49 4.85 -6.74 -11.06
N ASN A 50 6.10 -6.27 -11.10
CA ASN A 50 6.55 -5.27 -12.09
C ASN A 50 5.70 -3.99 -12.10
N HIS A 51 5.17 -3.56 -10.94
CA HIS A 51 4.33 -2.37 -10.74
C HIS A 51 5.10 -1.03 -10.86
N GLY A 52 6.39 -1.05 -11.21
CA GLY A 52 7.18 0.15 -11.49
C GLY A 52 7.64 0.96 -10.26
N ILE A 53 7.31 0.53 -9.04
CA ILE A 53 7.90 1.11 -7.82
C ILE A 53 9.25 0.41 -7.58
N SER A 54 10.32 1.18 -7.45
CA SER A 54 11.65 0.63 -7.27
C SER A 54 11.78 -0.10 -5.92
N GLU A 55 12.61 -1.14 -5.89
CA GLU A 55 12.92 -1.86 -4.64
C GLU A 55 13.51 -0.92 -3.58
N THR A 56 14.33 0.06 -3.99
CA THR A 56 14.86 1.08 -3.07
C THR A 56 13.75 1.88 -2.41
N ASN A 57 12.75 2.35 -3.16
CA ASN A 57 11.63 3.10 -2.60
C ASN A 57 10.82 2.23 -1.63
N MET A 58 10.51 0.98 -2.01
CA MET A 58 9.85 0.00 -1.14
C MET A 58 10.64 -0.27 0.16
N ASN A 59 11.96 -0.44 0.05
CA ASN A 59 12.82 -0.69 1.21
C ASN A 59 12.90 0.53 2.14
N ASN A 60 12.95 1.75 1.58
CA ASN A 60 12.98 2.98 2.38
C ASN A 60 11.68 3.15 3.17
N ILE A 61 10.51 3.04 2.53
CA ILE A 61 9.23 3.21 3.23
C ILE A 61 9.03 2.12 4.30
N LEU A 62 9.43 0.87 4.01
CA LEU A 62 9.37 -0.22 4.99
C LEU A 62 10.35 0.02 6.15
N GLY A 63 11.55 0.53 5.86
CA GLY A 63 12.58 0.88 6.85
C GLY A 63 12.11 1.97 7.80
N THR A 64 11.71 3.12 7.26
CA THR A 64 11.26 4.28 8.06
C THR A 64 10.01 3.95 8.88
N THR A 65 9.10 3.14 8.33
CA THR A 65 7.91 2.67 9.07
C THR A 65 8.31 1.80 10.25
N ARG A 66 9.25 0.86 10.06
CA ARG A 66 9.78 0.02 11.15
C ARG A 66 10.48 0.86 12.21
N GLU A 67 11.23 1.89 11.82
CA GLU A 67 11.90 2.80 12.74
C GLU A 67 10.89 3.60 13.58
N PHE A 68 9.84 4.14 12.96
CA PHE A 68 8.76 4.84 13.67
C PHE A 68 8.14 3.96 14.77
N PHE A 69 7.76 2.72 14.46
CA PHE A 69 7.11 1.85 15.45
C PHE A 69 8.06 1.30 16.52
N LYS A 70 9.38 1.39 16.31
CA LYS A 70 10.42 1.12 17.31
C LYS A 70 10.70 2.30 18.24
N LEU A 71 10.17 3.49 17.96
CA LEU A 71 10.34 4.64 18.86
C LEU A 71 9.73 4.36 20.24
N PRO A 72 10.26 5.00 21.30
CA PRO A 72 9.66 4.93 22.63
C PRO A 72 8.17 5.30 22.60
N GLU A 73 7.37 4.66 23.44
CA GLU A 73 5.93 4.89 23.52
C GLU A 73 5.55 6.39 23.65
N PRO A 74 6.23 7.23 24.46
CA PRO A 74 5.91 8.66 24.53
C PRO A 74 6.04 9.41 23.19
N GLU A 75 6.95 8.99 22.31
CA GLU A 75 7.10 9.60 20.98
C GLU A 75 5.95 9.22 20.05
N LYS A 76 5.52 7.96 20.10
CA LYS A 76 4.38 7.46 19.30
C LYS A 76 3.05 8.02 19.79
N MET A 77 2.88 8.12 21.11
CA MET A 77 1.63 8.57 21.75
C MET A 77 1.26 10.02 21.45
N LYS A 78 2.20 10.84 20.95
CA LYS A 78 1.92 12.19 20.40
C LYS A 78 0.85 12.19 19.31
N PHE A 79 0.69 11.06 18.62
CA PHE A 79 -0.29 10.89 17.54
C PHE A 79 -1.56 10.16 17.99
N CYS A 80 -1.69 9.78 19.26
CA CYS A 80 -2.90 9.18 19.81
C CYS A 80 -3.92 10.29 20.13
N THR A 81 -5.03 10.34 19.39
CA THR A 81 -6.03 11.40 19.53
C THR A 81 -7.45 10.90 19.27
N ASN A 82 -8.42 11.50 19.96
CA ASN A 82 -9.85 11.31 19.73
C ASN A 82 -10.48 12.46 18.91
N ASP A 83 -9.70 13.47 18.56
CA ASP A 83 -10.18 14.59 17.74
C ASP A 83 -10.46 14.12 16.30
N PRO A 84 -11.71 14.18 15.82
CA PRO A 84 -12.06 13.77 14.46
C PRO A 84 -11.47 14.68 13.38
N ASN A 85 -11.02 15.89 13.74
CA ASN A 85 -10.46 16.85 12.79
C ASN A 85 -8.96 16.63 12.54
N LYS A 86 -8.31 15.76 13.33
CA LYS A 86 -6.88 15.45 13.13
C LYS A 86 -6.68 14.60 11.90
N SER A 87 -5.79 15.05 11.02
CA SER A 87 -5.47 14.38 9.76
C SER A 87 -4.52 13.19 9.94
N ILE A 88 -3.98 13.00 11.15
CA ILE A 88 -3.10 11.91 11.57
C ILE A 88 -3.57 11.30 12.89
N LYS A 89 -3.56 9.96 12.96
CA LYS A 89 -3.93 9.22 14.17
C LYS A 89 -3.16 7.91 14.30
N LEU A 90 -2.63 7.69 15.51
CA LEU A 90 -2.15 6.39 15.97
C LEU A 90 -3.34 5.59 16.49
N PHE A 91 -3.46 4.37 15.98
CA PHE A 91 -4.35 3.33 16.46
C PHE A 91 -3.51 2.31 17.20
N MET A 92 -3.95 1.98 18.40
CA MET A 92 -3.38 0.90 19.20
C MET A 92 -4.39 -0.25 19.28
N GLY A 93 -3.98 -1.38 19.86
CA GLY A 93 -4.79 -2.59 19.86
C GLY A 93 -6.22 -2.35 20.32
N PHE A 94 -7.16 -3.03 19.69
CA PHE A 94 -8.60 -2.86 19.92
C PHE A 94 -9.26 -4.20 20.17
N LYS A 95 -10.40 -4.16 20.88
CA LYS A 95 -11.26 -5.33 21.03
C LYS A 95 -12.19 -5.41 19.82
N ASP A 96 -12.10 -6.49 19.07
CA ASP A 96 -13.11 -6.84 18.08
C ASP A 96 -14.35 -7.35 18.83
N GLU A 97 -15.44 -6.59 18.78
CA GLU A 97 -16.69 -6.94 19.47
C GLU A 97 -17.41 -8.12 18.82
N ILE A 98 -17.24 -8.31 17.51
CA ILE A 98 -17.89 -9.38 16.74
C ILE A 98 -17.22 -10.72 17.07
N GLN A 99 -15.89 -10.73 17.06
CA GLN A 99 -15.11 -11.95 17.32
C GLN A 99 -14.79 -12.14 18.81
N ASN A 100 -15.05 -11.14 19.65
CA ASN A 100 -14.68 -11.09 21.07
C ASN A 100 -13.18 -11.38 21.30
N LEU A 101 -12.33 -10.85 20.43
CA LEU A 101 -10.88 -11.02 20.47
C LEU A 101 -10.17 -9.67 20.64
N PHE A 102 -9.01 -9.67 21.28
CA PHE A 102 -8.13 -8.50 21.31
C PHE A 102 -7.14 -8.57 20.14
N ILE A 103 -7.20 -7.57 19.27
CA ILE A 103 -6.27 -7.43 18.14
C ILE A 103 -5.13 -6.53 18.60
N SER A 104 -3.97 -7.15 18.87
CA SER A 104 -2.75 -6.42 19.19
C SER A 104 -2.10 -5.90 17.91
N ARG A 105 -2.43 -4.65 17.56
CA ARG A 105 -1.88 -3.96 16.39
C ARG A 105 -1.68 -2.49 16.67
N GLU A 106 -0.51 -1.98 16.29
CA GLU A 106 -0.28 -0.55 16.14
C GLU A 106 -0.41 -0.15 14.67
N ALA A 107 -0.99 1.01 14.41
CA ALA A 107 -1.05 1.59 13.07
C ALA A 107 -1.10 3.10 13.11
N LEU A 108 -0.36 3.74 12.22
CA LEU A 108 -0.41 5.17 12.02
C LEU A 108 -1.14 5.42 10.70
N ARG A 109 -2.26 6.14 10.75
CA ARG A 109 -3.04 6.51 9.57
C ARG A 109 -3.01 8.02 9.44
N PHE A 110 -2.71 8.51 8.25
CA PHE A 110 -2.75 9.93 7.96
C PHE A 110 -3.00 10.22 6.49
N SER A 111 -3.49 11.43 6.21
CA SER A 111 -3.72 11.92 4.86
C SER A 111 -2.41 12.22 4.12
N THR A 112 -2.31 11.73 2.88
CA THR A 112 -1.12 11.87 2.02
C THR A 112 -1.40 12.57 0.69
N TYR A 113 -2.53 13.28 0.57
CA TYR A 113 -2.81 14.08 -0.62
C TYR A 113 -3.88 15.16 -0.39
N PRO A 114 -3.66 16.40 -0.88
CA PRO A 114 -2.37 16.96 -1.34
C PRO A 114 -1.35 17.01 -0.18
N PHE A 115 -0.05 16.90 -0.46
CA PHE A 115 0.93 16.74 0.63
C PHE A 115 1.06 18.00 1.48
N GLU A 116 0.93 19.15 0.83
CA GLU A 116 1.11 20.50 1.38
C GLU A 116 0.17 20.78 2.55
N ASP A 117 -1.02 20.17 2.52
CA ASP A 117 -2.06 20.34 3.53
C ASP A 117 -1.77 19.54 4.81
N TYR A 118 -0.97 18.46 4.74
CA TYR A 118 -0.84 17.49 5.83
C TYR A 118 0.59 17.23 6.30
N VAL A 119 1.61 17.48 5.48
CA VAL A 119 3.00 17.08 5.75
C VAL A 119 3.54 17.63 7.06
N ASN A 120 3.07 18.82 7.48
CA ASN A 120 3.45 19.45 8.74
C ASN A 120 2.91 18.71 9.98
N GLU A 121 1.83 17.95 9.85
CA GLU A 121 1.27 17.13 10.93
C GLU A 121 1.94 15.75 11.05
N TRP A 122 2.70 15.33 10.03
CA TRP A 122 3.33 14.01 10.03
C TRP A 122 4.50 13.93 11.02
N PRO A 123 4.91 12.72 11.44
CA PRO A 123 6.05 12.57 12.33
C PRO A 123 7.35 13.13 11.75
N GLU A 124 8.11 13.83 12.59
CA GLU A 124 9.48 14.29 12.27
C GLU A 124 10.52 13.21 12.55
N ASN A 125 10.17 12.25 13.41
CA ASN A 125 11.01 11.11 13.74
C ASN A 125 10.34 9.83 13.21
N PRO A 126 11.08 8.97 12.49
CA PRO A 126 12.47 9.16 12.06
C PRO A 126 12.61 10.29 11.01
N PRO A 127 13.79 10.94 10.90
CA PRO A 127 13.99 12.09 10.01
C PRO A 127 13.66 11.85 8.53
N SER A 128 13.76 10.60 8.07
CA SER A 128 13.47 10.24 6.67
C SER A 128 11.97 10.05 6.40
N LEU A 129 11.12 9.93 7.43
CA LEU A 129 9.73 9.47 7.29
C LEU A 129 8.94 10.29 6.29
N ARG A 130 8.95 11.61 6.43
CA ARG A 130 8.19 12.50 5.53
C ARG A 130 8.64 12.34 4.08
N LYS A 131 9.94 12.32 3.85
CA LYS A 131 10.53 12.16 2.51
C LYS A 131 10.16 10.81 1.90
N ASP A 132 10.39 9.72 2.63
CA ASP A 132 10.17 8.35 2.14
C ASP A 132 8.68 8.10 1.86
N VAL A 133 7.77 8.62 2.71
CA VAL A 133 6.32 8.57 2.48
C VAL A 133 5.93 9.36 1.23
N MET A 134 6.45 10.57 1.04
CA MET A 134 6.16 11.38 -0.15
C MET A 134 6.64 10.69 -1.43
N GLU A 135 7.85 10.13 -1.43
CA GLU A 135 8.42 9.39 -2.56
C GLU A 135 7.57 8.15 -2.88
N TYR A 136 7.22 7.35 -1.87
CA TYR A 136 6.36 6.18 -2.04
C TYR A 136 4.98 6.53 -2.57
N CYS A 137 4.28 7.48 -1.95
CA CYS A 137 2.94 7.90 -2.38
C CYS A 137 2.94 8.52 -3.77
N THR A 138 4.01 9.22 -4.16
CA THR A 138 4.18 9.74 -5.53
C THR A 138 4.32 8.61 -6.54
N SER A 139 5.13 7.58 -6.23
CA SER A 139 5.26 6.39 -7.07
C SER A 139 3.94 5.63 -7.19
N VAL A 140 3.20 5.44 -6.09
CA VAL A 140 1.89 4.77 -6.08
C VAL A 140 0.85 5.54 -6.91
N LYS A 141 0.78 6.88 -6.83
CA LYS A 141 -0.16 7.66 -7.65
C LYS A 141 0.13 7.59 -9.14
N LYS A 142 1.42 7.54 -9.52
CA LYS A 142 1.82 7.32 -10.91
C LYS A 142 1.34 5.96 -11.43
N ASP A 143 1.27 4.96 -10.56
CA ASP A 143 0.76 3.63 -10.88
C ASP A 143 -0.80 3.57 -10.85
N GLY A 144 -1.42 4.15 -9.82
CA GLY A 144 -2.88 4.15 -9.60
C GLY A 144 -3.72 5.03 -10.53
N THR A 145 -3.08 5.93 -11.29
CA THR A 145 -3.75 6.63 -12.40
C THR A 145 -4.07 5.69 -13.58
N CYS A 146 -3.57 4.45 -13.55
CA CYS A 146 -3.86 3.41 -14.54
C CYS A 146 -5.08 2.55 -14.16
N THR A 147 -5.38 2.39 -12.87
CA THR A 147 -6.46 1.51 -12.37
C THR A 147 -7.80 2.22 -12.16
N SER A 148 -7.80 3.56 -12.08
CA SER A 148 -9.02 4.38 -11.87
C SER A 148 -9.51 5.15 -13.10
N ARG A 149 -8.82 5.02 -14.26
CA ARG A 149 -9.23 5.64 -15.54
C ARG A 149 -10.16 4.78 -16.40
N GLY A 150 -10.84 3.82 -15.78
CA GLY A 150 -11.95 3.10 -16.40
C GLY A 150 -13.25 3.61 -15.81
N ASN A 151 -14.07 4.28 -16.62
CA ASN A 151 -15.51 4.28 -16.38
C ASN A 151 -15.95 2.82 -16.43
N ILE A 152 -16.32 2.27 -15.28
CA ILE A 152 -17.25 1.14 -15.20
C ILE A 152 -18.65 1.75 -15.22
#